data_AF-A0A9R1GES0-F1
#
_entry.id   AF-A0A9R1GES0-F1
#
_cell.length_a   1.000
_cell.length_b   1.000
_cell.length_c   1.000
_cell.angle_alpha   90.00
_cell.angle_beta   90.00
_cell.angle_gamma   90.00
#
_symmetry.space_group_name_H-M   'P 1'
#
loop_
_entity.id
_entity.type
_entity.pdbx_description
1 polymer ?
#
loop_
_entity_poly.entity_id
_entity_poly.type
_entity_poly.pdbx_seq_one_letter_code
_entity_poly.pdbx_strand_id
1 'polypeptide(L)'
;MAAATTIQSVKARQIFQPSSDGSLGSTRDGGSDYLGKGVLKAVNNVNAIIGPALIGKDPTEQTDIDNFMVQQLDGTSNEWGWCKQKLGANAILAVCKAGAMVKKIPLYQHIANLAGNKTLVLPVPAFNVINGGSHAGNKLAMQEFMILPTGAASFKEAMKMGVEVYHHLKSIIKKKYGQDATNVGDEGGFAPNIQENKEGLELLKAAIAKAGYTGKVVIGMDVAASELYSEKDQTYDLNFKEDRVAKAISEKTCNALLLKVNQIGSVTESIEAVSMSKRAGWGVMASHRSGETEDTFIADLSVGLATPSAETELQILTLFTALGDTMVISFSACLLQGQIKTGAPCRSERLAKYNQISGVFSFLLNKTVSTLLASSANYLCSEDNTTNLVYAQRITPRTWVLH
;
A
#
# COMPACT_ATOMS: atom_id res chain seq x y z
N MET A 1 -14.65 31.69 10.42
CA MET A 1 -15.94 31.15 9.94
C MET A 1 -15.79 30.18 8.75
N ALA A 2 -14.87 30.39 7.79
CA ALA A 2 -14.69 29.47 6.65
C ALA A 2 -14.21 28.05 7.02
N ALA A 3 -13.40 27.89 8.09
CA ALA A 3 -12.91 26.58 8.55
C ALA A 3 -14.00 25.70 9.22
N ALA A 4 -15.00 26.33 9.85
CA ALA A 4 -16.10 25.61 10.51
C ALA A 4 -17.06 24.95 9.49
N THR A 5 -17.15 25.50 8.28
CA THR A 5 -17.98 24.96 7.19
C THR A 5 -17.29 23.81 6.44
N THR A 6 -15.95 23.71 6.51
CA THR A 6 -15.19 22.72 5.74
C THR A 6 -15.39 21.29 6.28
N ILE A 7 -15.42 21.10 7.60
CA ILE A 7 -15.59 19.77 8.21
C ILE A 7 -17.01 19.21 7.98
N GLN A 8 -18.05 20.06 8.05
CA GLN A 8 -19.43 19.64 7.73
C GLN A 8 -19.66 19.32 6.25
N SER A 9 -18.81 19.83 5.35
CA SER A 9 -18.90 19.58 3.90
C SER A 9 -18.20 18.29 3.43
N VAL A 10 -17.45 17.62 4.31
CA VAL A 10 -16.88 16.30 4.03
C VAL A 10 -18.00 15.27 4.12
N LYS A 11 -18.81 15.19 3.05
CA LYS A 11 -19.82 14.14 2.86
C LYS A 11 -19.15 12.78 3.04
N ALA A 12 -19.70 11.98 3.96
CA ALA A 12 -19.28 10.63 4.35
C ALA A 12 -18.62 9.82 3.21
N ARG A 13 -17.46 9.19 3.46
CA ARG A 13 -16.84 8.26 2.52
C ARG A 13 -16.24 7.03 3.21
N GLN A 14 -16.32 5.94 2.45
CA GLN A 14 -16.33 4.56 2.90
C GLN A 14 -15.02 4.09 3.54
N ILE A 15 -15.15 3.06 4.38
CA ILE A 15 -14.06 2.49 5.16
C ILE A 15 -13.89 1.02 4.72
N PHE A 16 -12.63 0.61 4.59
CA PHE A 16 -12.19 -0.76 4.35
C PHE A 16 -12.88 -1.77 5.28
N GLN A 17 -13.09 -3.00 4.82
CA GLN A 17 -13.42 -4.07 5.74
C GLN A 17 -12.18 -4.36 6.63
N PRO A 18 -12.33 -4.34 7.96
CA PRO A 18 -11.35 -4.94 8.89
C PRO A 18 -11.23 -6.46 8.65
N SER A 19 -10.15 -7.07 9.14
CA SER A 19 -9.84 -8.49 8.90
C SER A 19 -10.91 -9.41 9.48
N SER A 20 -10.96 -10.61 8.90
CA SER A 20 -11.74 -11.76 9.36
C SER A 20 -11.35 -12.27 10.75
N ASP A 21 -10.23 -11.83 11.31
CA ASP A 21 -9.59 -12.38 12.51
C ASP A 21 -9.89 -11.62 13.82
N GLY A 22 -10.67 -10.53 13.76
CA GLY A 22 -10.96 -9.70 14.94
C GLY A 22 -9.75 -8.92 15.48
N SER A 23 -8.63 -8.85 14.74
CA SER A 23 -7.46 -8.09 15.17
C SER A 23 -7.57 -6.61 14.79
N LEU A 24 -7.76 -5.79 15.82
CA LEU A 24 -7.60 -4.32 15.89
C LEU A 24 -8.49 -3.45 14.97
N GLY A 25 -9.37 -2.66 15.60
CA GLY A 25 -9.71 -1.32 15.12
C GLY A 25 -11.10 -1.06 14.55
N SER A 26 -11.99 -2.06 14.46
CA SER A 26 -13.34 -1.87 13.88
C SER A 26 -14.46 -2.36 14.78
N THR A 27 -15.28 -1.43 15.26
CA THR A 27 -16.48 -1.75 16.03
C THR A 27 -17.55 -2.38 15.13
N ARG A 28 -17.95 -3.62 15.43
CA ARG A 28 -19.07 -4.33 14.79
C ARG A 28 -20.30 -4.31 15.70
N ASP A 29 -21.48 -4.30 15.10
CA ASP A 29 -22.73 -4.25 15.84
C ASP A 29 -23.03 -5.57 16.57
N GLY A 30 -22.68 -6.71 15.96
CA GLY A 30 -23.17 -8.03 16.37
C GLY A 30 -24.65 -8.24 16.02
N GLY A 31 -25.27 -9.31 16.52
CA GLY A 31 -26.68 -9.60 16.29
C GLY A 31 -27.00 -10.23 14.93
N SER A 32 -28.27 -10.21 14.54
CA SER A 32 -28.79 -10.86 13.32
C SER A 32 -28.51 -10.07 12.05
N ASP A 33 -28.50 -8.73 12.16
CA ASP A 33 -28.42 -7.85 10.99
C ASP A 33 -27.05 -7.95 10.33
N TYR A 34 -27.05 -8.11 8.99
CA TYR A 34 -25.84 -8.31 8.19
C TYR A 34 -24.92 -9.42 8.73
N LEU A 35 -25.50 -10.48 9.32
CA LEU A 35 -24.76 -11.57 9.96
C LEU A 35 -23.83 -11.07 11.08
N GLY A 36 -24.28 -10.05 11.82
CA GLY A 36 -23.52 -9.39 12.88
C GLY A 36 -22.43 -8.43 12.40
N LYS A 37 -22.30 -8.22 11.08
CA LYS A 37 -21.26 -7.38 10.47
C LYS A 37 -21.67 -5.90 10.32
N GLY A 38 -22.82 -5.50 10.89
CA GLY A 38 -23.24 -4.10 10.96
C GLY A 38 -22.19 -3.18 11.59
N VAL A 39 -22.26 -1.88 11.28
CA VAL A 39 -21.29 -0.85 11.73
C VAL A 39 -21.98 0.41 12.27
N LEU A 40 -23.25 0.35 12.64
CA LEU A 40 -24.01 1.49 13.17
C LEU A 40 -23.40 2.04 14.46
N LYS A 41 -22.80 1.20 15.32
CA LYS A 41 -22.04 1.66 16.48
C LYS A 41 -20.88 2.55 16.09
N ALA A 42 -20.10 2.16 15.08
CA ALA A 42 -18.99 2.97 14.57
C ALA A 42 -19.49 4.29 13.96
N VAL A 43 -20.60 4.26 13.22
CA VAL A 43 -21.24 5.47 12.66
C VAL A 43 -21.71 6.41 13.77
N ASN A 44 -22.32 5.86 14.83
CA ASN A 44 -22.76 6.64 15.99
C ASN A 44 -21.57 7.25 16.75
N ASN A 45 -20.45 6.53 16.90
CA ASN A 45 -19.22 7.08 17.47
C ASN A 45 -18.74 8.30 16.68
N VAL A 46 -18.77 8.24 15.34
CA VAL A 46 -18.41 9.39 14.49
C VAL A 46 -19.36 10.55 14.72
N ASN A 47 -20.67 10.32 14.64
CA ASN A 47 -21.66 11.40 14.66
C ASN A 47 -21.84 12.04 16.05
N ALA A 48 -21.79 11.23 17.11
CA ALA A 48 -22.12 11.68 18.47
C ALA A 48 -20.89 12.05 19.31
N ILE A 49 -19.69 11.54 18.96
CA ILE A 49 -18.49 11.72 19.78
C ILE A 49 -17.40 12.44 18.97
N ILE A 50 -16.94 11.85 17.87
CA ILE A 50 -15.77 12.35 17.13
C ILE A 50 -16.10 13.68 16.44
N GLY A 51 -17.20 13.73 15.69
CA GLY A 51 -17.63 14.91 14.95
C GLY A 51 -17.70 16.15 15.84
N PRO A 52 -18.49 16.14 16.94
CA PRO A 52 -18.56 17.25 17.88
C PRO A 52 -17.20 17.63 18.50
N ALA A 53 -16.36 16.65 18.83
CA ALA A 53 -15.06 16.88 19.44
C ALA A 53 -14.02 17.51 18.49
N LEU A 54 -14.21 17.39 17.18
CA LEU A 54 -13.33 17.98 16.16
C LEU A 54 -13.79 19.35 15.66
N ILE A 55 -14.98 19.85 16.07
CA ILE A 55 -15.47 21.18 15.67
C ILE A 55 -14.48 22.26 16.14
N GLY A 56 -14.08 23.12 15.21
CA GLY A 56 -13.18 24.24 15.48
C GLY A 56 -11.70 23.89 15.44
N LYS A 57 -11.32 22.61 15.26
CA LYS A 57 -9.93 22.21 15.05
C LYS A 57 -9.51 22.44 13.59
N ASP A 58 -8.24 22.79 13.39
CA ASP A 58 -7.66 22.95 12.06
C ASP A 58 -7.29 21.58 11.47
N PRO A 59 -7.95 21.12 10.39
CA PRO A 59 -7.67 19.80 9.80
C PRO A 59 -6.28 19.67 9.18
N THR A 60 -5.50 20.75 9.12
CA THR A 60 -4.11 20.71 8.67
C THR A 60 -3.12 20.25 9.75
N GLU A 61 -3.53 20.30 11.03
CA GLU A 61 -2.76 19.83 12.18
C GLU A 61 -2.99 18.33 12.42
N GLN A 62 -2.55 17.51 11.47
CA GLN A 62 -2.82 16.07 11.43
C GLN A 62 -2.37 15.35 12.71
N THR A 63 -1.13 15.61 13.16
CA THR A 63 -0.54 14.97 14.34
C THR A 63 -1.31 15.31 15.61
N ASP A 64 -1.69 16.57 15.79
CA ASP A 64 -2.44 17.00 16.97
C ASP A 64 -3.84 16.40 17.00
N ILE A 65 -4.50 16.31 15.84
CA ILE A 65 -5.82 15.71 15.72
C ILE A 65 -5.76 14.19 15.93
N ASP A 66 -4.78 13.49 15.36
CA ASP A 66 -4.57 12.06 15.57
C ASP A 66 -4.30 11.77 17.05
N ASN A 67 -3.40 12.50 17.68
CA ASN A 67 -3.09 12.37 19.11
C ASN A 67 -4.31 12.66 19.98
N PHE A 68 -5.09 13.70 19.66
CA PHE A 68 -6.33 14.00 20.36
C PHE A 68 -7.34 12.84 20.28
N MET A 69 -7.57 12.30 19.08
CA MET A 69 -8.51 11.19 18.90
C MET A 69 -8.03 9.91 19.59
N VAL A 70 -6.76 9.56 19.43
CA VAL A 70 -6.20 8.30 19.94
C VAL A 70 -6.02 8.35 21.46
N GLN A 71 -5.39 9.40 21.98
CA GLN A 71 -4.96 9.46 23.38
C GLN A 71 -6.06 10.01 24.30
N GLN A 72 -6.84 10.99 23.84
CA GLN A 72 -7.81 11.69 24.70
C GLN A 72 -9.25 11.19 24.48
N LEU A 73 -9.67 11.01 23.24
CA LEU A 73 -11.06 10.68 22.93
C LEU A 73 -11.34 9.18 23.05
N ASP A 74 -10.46 8.36 22.47
CA ASP A 74 -10.50 6.90 22.58
C ASP A 74 -9.89 6.44 23.91
N GLY A 75 -8.60 6.69 24.09
CA GLY A 75 -7.86 6.43 25.33
C GLY A 75 -7.65 4.95 25.65
N THR A 76 -8.02 4.02 24.76
CA THR A 76 -7.81 2.59 25.00
C THR A 76 -6.41 2.16 24.59
N SER A 77 -5.72 1.50 25.50
CA SER A 77 -4.42 0.91 25.27
C SER A 77 -4.41 -0.57 25.64
N ASN A 78 -3.42 -1.28 25.10
CA ASN A 78 -3.00 -2.58 25.58
C ASN A 78 -1.49 -2.52 25.90
N GLU A 79 -0.92 -3.65 26.24
CA GLU A 79 0.53 -3.88 26.44
C GLU A 79 1.43 -3.36 25.29
N TRP A 80 0.87 -3.09 24.09
CA TRP A 80 1.59 -2.71 22.87
C TRP A 80 1.30 -1.29 22.39
N GLY A 81 0.56 -0.50 23.18
CA GLY A 81 0.21 0.88 22.86
C GLY A 81 -1.28 1.06 22.61
N TRP A 82 -1.64 2.10 21.84
CA TRP A 82 -3.03 2.51 21.66
C TRP A 82 -3.80 1.56 20.75
N CYS A 83 -4.78 0.85 21.32
CA CYS A 83 -5.52 -0.22 20.63
C CYS A 83 -6.82 0.25 19.98
N LYS A 84 -7.26 1.49 20.28
CA LYS A 84 -8.33 2.21 19.56
C LYS A 84 -9.67 1.43 19.52
N GLN A 85 -9.93 0.66 20.57
CA GLN A 85 -11.05 -0.27 20.68
C GLN A 85 -12.39 0.43 20.89
N LYS A 86 -12.39 1.64 21.49
CA LYS A 86 -13.61 2.35 21.88
C LYS A 86 -14.26 3.05 20.68
N LEU A 87 -13.48 3.78 19.90
CA LEU A 87 -13.96 4.62 18.80
C LEU A 87 -13.76 4.01 17.41
N GLY A 88 -12.74 3.15 17.28
CA GLY A 88 -12.32 2.58 16.00
C GLY A 88 -11.43 3.52 15.18
N ALA A 89 -10.58 2.95 14.35
CA ALA A 89 -9.52 3.61 13.57
C ALA A 89 -10.01 4.53 12.43
N ASN A 90 -11.32 4.63 12.23
CA ASN A 90 -11.87 4.93 10.91
C ASN A 90 -12.00 6.43 10.59
N ALA A 91 -12.17 7.28 11.61
CA ALA A 91 -12.40 8.72 11.42
C ALA A 91 -11.14 9.48 11.00
N ILE A 92 -9.96 8.90 11.24
CA ILE A 92 -8.66 9.56 11.08
C ILE A 92 -8.32 9.83 9.61
N LEU A 93 -8.70 8.94 8.70
CA LEU A 93 -8.46 9.10 7.26
C LEU A 93 -9.15 10.33 6.66
N ALA A 94 -10.30 10.73 7.22
CA ALA A 94 -11.08 11.86 6.71
C ALA A 94 -10.39 13.21 6.98
N VAL A 95 -9.69 13.33 8.12
CA VAL A 95 -8.98 14.55 8.52
C VAL A 95 -7.87 14.88 7.52
N CYS A 96 -7.08 13.89 7.12
CA CYS A 96 -5.97 14.08 6.17
C CYS A 96 -6.46 14.61 4.81
N LYS A 97 -7.60 14.10 4.33
CA LYS A 97 -8.23 14.63 3.10
C LYS A 97 -8.68 16.07 3.27
N ALA A 98 -9.29 16.41 4.40
CA ALA A 98 -9.70 17.78 4.70
C ALA A 98 -8.49 18.73 4.80
N GLY A 99 -7.39 18.29 5.42
CA GLY A 99 -6.13 19.05 5.50
C GLY A 99 -5.57 19.37 4.11
N ALA A 100 -5.52 18.39 3.21
CA ALA A 100 -5.12 18.60 1.82
C ALA A 100 -6.01 19.63 1.09
N MET A 101 -7.34 19.53 1.29
CA MET A 101 -8.31 20.45 0.70
C MET A 101 -8.14 21.89 1.21
N VAL A 102 -7.94 22.07 2.51
CA VAL A 102 -7.69 23.40 3.11
C VAL A 102 -6.39 24.00 2.57
N LYS A 103 -5.33 23.20 2.46
CA LYS A 103 -4.05 23.62 1.85
C LYS A 103 -4.12 23.77 0.33
N LYS A 104 -5.22 23.36 -0.32
CA LYS A 104 -5.41 23.36 -1.78
C LYS A 104 -4.30 22.64 -2.53
N ILE A 105 -3.79 21.55 -1.95
CA ILE A 105 -2.78 20.70 -2.57
C ILE A 105 -3.35 19.29 -2.80
N PRO A 106 -2.83 18.54 -3.78
CA PRO A 106 -3.17 17.13 -3.93
C PRO A 106 -2.89 16.33 -2.65
N LEU A 107 -3.67 15.29 -2.41
CA LEU A 107 -3.57 14.48 -1.19
C LEU A 107 -2.19 13.81 -1.04
N TYR A 108 -1.64 13.23 -2.11
CA TYR A 108 -0.29 12.66 -2.07
C TYR A 108 0.77 13.68 -1.63
N GLN A 109 0.63 14.96 -2.03
CA GLN A 109 1.56 16.02 -1.66
C GLN A 109 1.39 16.40 -0.19
N HIS A 110 0.15 16.45 0.29
CA HIS A 110 -0.11 16.69 1.70
C HIS A 110 0.52 15.61 2.58
N ILE A 111 0.36 14.34 2.21
CA ILE A 111 0.97 13.19 2.90
C ILE A 111 2.49 13.29 2.84
N ALA A 112 3.07 13.64 1.69
CA ALA A 112 4.51 13.82 1.55
C ALA A 112 5.04 14.92 2.49
N ASN A 113 4.35 16.06 2.56
CA ASN A 113 4.72 17.15 3.45
C ASN A 113 4.65 16.72 4.93
N LEU A 114 3.62 15.97 5.32
CA LEU A 114 3.51 15.41 6.68
C LEU A 114 4.66 14.44 7.01
N ALA A 115 5.09 13.65 6.01
CA ALA A 115 6.20 12.72 6.16
C ALA A 115 7.59 13.36 6.01
N GLY A 116 7.68 14.68 5.75
CA GLY A 116 8.95 15.36 5.48
C GLY A 116 9.61 14.98 4.14
N ASN A 117 8.83 14.41 3.23
CA ASN A 117 9.28 13.88 1.95
C ASN A 117 9.33 14.99 0.88
N LYS A 118 10.52 15.26 0.34
CA LYS A 118 10.75 16.31 -0.66
C LYS A 118 10.68 15.82 -2.11
N THR A 119 10.97 14.54 -2.33
CA THR A 119 11.04 13.90 -3.65
C THR A 119 9.99 12.80 -3.68
N LEU A 120 9.19 12.74 -4.73
CA LEU A 120 8.17 11.70 -4.88
C LEU A 120 8.63 10.62 -5.86
N VAL A 121 8.26 9.39 -5.56
CA VAL A 121 8.43 8.24 -6.44
C VAL A 121 7.09 7.54 -6.62
N LEU A 122 6.82 7.05 -7.83
CA LEU A 122 5.64 6.22 -8.06
C LEU A 122 5.95 4.77 -7.68
N PRO A 123 5.03 4.09 -6.96
CA PRO A 123 5.31 2.75 -6.46
C PRO A 123 5.28 1.71 -7.58
N VAL A 124 6.06 0.64 -7.42
CA VAL A 124 5.88 -0.57 -8.24
C VAL A 124 4.61 -1.29 -7.77
N PRO A 125 3.65 -1.57 -8.68
CA PRO A 125 2.46 -2.33 -8.33
C PRO A 125 2.77 -3.83 -8.18
N ALA A 126 2.31 -4.42 -7.08
CA ALA A 126 2.29 -5.85 -6.84
C ALA A 126 0.87 -6.37 -7.08
N PHE A 127 0.65 -6.99 -8.24
CA PHE A 127 -0.65 -7.50 -8.64
C PHE A 127 -0.85 -8.91 -8.11
N ASN A 128 -1.82 -9.12 -7.23
CA ASN A 128 -2.25 -10.45 -6.82
C ASN A 128 -2.97 -11.15 -7.99
N VAL A 129 -2.46 -12.29 -8.45
CA VAL A 129 -2.95 -12.95 -9.68
C VAL A 129 -3.36 -14.41 -9.49
N ILE A 130 -2.87 -15.10 -8.46
CA ILE A 130 -3.33 -16.44 -8.06
C ILE A 130 -3.55 -16.44 -6.54
N ASN A 131 -4.72 -16.90 -6.11
CA ASN A 131 -5.10 -17.04 -4.71
C ASN A 131 -5.01 -18.50 -4.26
N GLY A 132 -4.61 -18.69 -3.01
CA GLY A 132 -4.69 -19.93 -2.24
C GLY A 132 -5.07 -19.62 -0.78
N GLY A 133 -4.80 -20.57 0.11
CA GLY A 133 -5.06 -20.43 1.55
C GLY A 133 -6.51 -20.05 1.84
N SER A 134 -6.72 -19.24 2.86
CA SER A 134 -8.05 -18.77 3.29
C SER A 134 -8.79 -17.91 2.24
N HIS A 135 -8.12 -17.51 1.16
CA HIS A 135 -8.70 -16.72 0.06
C HIS A 135 -9.22 -17.58 -1.11
N ALA A 136 -9.06 -18.90 -1.06
CA ALA A 136 -9.54 -19.81 -2.11
C ALA A 136 -9.99 -21.17 -1.56
N GLY A 137 -11.03 -21.77 -2.16
CA GLY A 137 -11.45 -23.14 -1.86
C GLY A 137 -10.58 -24.23 -2.50
N ASN A 138 -9.31 -23.94 -2.81
CA ASN A 138 -8.37 -24.89 -3.41
C ASN A 138 -7.43 -25.47 -2.35
N LYS A 139 -6.51 -26.35 -2.77
CA LYS A 139 -5.55 -27.01 -1.86
C LYS A 139 -4.20 -26.28 -1.77
N LEU A 140 -4.11 -25.10 -2.37
CA LEU A 140 -2.89 -24.31 -2.39
C LEU A 140 -2.69 -23.69 -1.01
N ALA A 141 -1.59 -24.01 -0.33
CA ALA A 141 -1.35 -23.53 1.05
C ALA A 141 -1.03 -22.03 1.11
N MET A 142 -0.31 -21.51 0.12
CA MET A 142 0.10 -20.10 0.10
C MET A 142 -1.05 -19.21 -0.34
N GLN A 143 -1.25 -18.10 0.39
CA GLN A 143 -2.42 -17.25 0.22
C GLN A 143 -2.43 -16.50 -1.10
N GLU A 144 -1.28 -15.95 -1.53
CA GLU A 144 -1.22 -15.15 -2.74
C GLU A 144 0.09 -15.29 -3.52
N PHE A 145 -0.05 -15.30 -4.84
CA PHE A 145 1.05 -15.17 -5.78
C PHE A 145 0.85 -13.90 -6.60
N MET A 146 1.84 -13.03 -6.53
CA MET A 146 1.83 -11.70 -7.12
C MET A 146 2.85 -11.58 -8.25
N ILE A 147 2.58 -10.68 -9.19
CA ILE A 147 3.55 -10.24 -10.19
C ILE A 147 3.90 -8.77 -9.98
N LEU A 148 5.18 -8.43 -10.13
CA LEU A 148 5.72 -7.09 -9.93
C LEU A 148 6.51 -6.67 -11.19
N PRO A 149 6.04 -5.70 -11.98
CA PRO A 149 6.72 -5.22 -13.20
C PRO A 149 7.89 -4.27 -12.88
N THR A 150 8.93 -4.78 -12.21
CA THR A 150 10.09 -3.99 -11.78
C THR A 150 10.95 -3.45 -12.91
N GLY A 151 10.83 -4.01 -14.12
CA GLY A 151 11.53 -3.57 -15.33
C GLY A 151 10.79 -2.51 -16.15
N ALA A 152 9.69 -1.93 -15.65
CA ALA A 152 8.92 -0.90 -16.33
C ALA A 152 9.55 0.50 -16.20
N ALA A 153 9.50 1.28 -17.28
CA ALA A 153 9.99 2.66 -17.34
C ALA A 153 8.91 3.71 -17.02
N SER A 154 7.68 3.29 -16.69
CA SER A 154 6.69 4.15 -16.04
C SER A 154 5.64 3.33 -15.28
N PHE A 155 4.89 3.97 -14.39
CA PHE A 155 3.71 3.33 -13.78
C PHE A 155 2.69 2.88 -14.85
N LYS A 156 2.51 3.68 -15.92
CA LYS A 156 1.66 3.33 -17.07
C LYS A 156 2.15 2.05 -17.75
N GLU A 157 3.46 1.90 -17.94
CA GLU A 157 4.04 0.68 -18.51
C GLU A 157 3.91 -0.51 -17.54
N ALA A 158 4.11 -0.29 -16.24
CA ALA A 158 3.91 -1.33 -15.22
C ALA A 158 2.47 -1.86 -15.23
N MET A 159 1.48 -0.97 -15.33
CA MET A 159 0.08 -1.35 -15.50
C MET A 159 -0.16 -2.16 -16.76
N LYS A 160 0.41 -1.74 -17.91
CA LYS A 160 0.32 -2.50 -19.17
C LYS A 160 0.89 -3.91 -19.01
N MET A 161 2.11 -4.03 -18.46
CA MET A 161 2.76 -5.32 -18.22
C MET A 161 1.89 -6.22 -17.32
N GLY A 162 1.40 -5.68 -16.20
CA GLY A 162 0.54 -6.43 -15.27
C GLY A 162 -0.76 -6.92 -15.90
N VAL A 163 -1.44 -6.05 -16.66
CA VAL A 163 -2.70 -6.38 -17.36
C VAL A 163 -2.49 -7.46 -18.41
N GLU A 164 -1.46 -7.34 -19.24
CA GLU A 164 -1.16 -8.31 -20.30
C GLU A 164 -0.79 -9.69 -19.72
N VAL A 165 0.07 -9.73 -18.68
CA VAL A 165 0.41 -10.98 -17.98
C VAL A 165 -0.84 -11.59 -17.34
N TYR A 166 -1.70 -10.80 -16.70
CA TYR A 166 -2.95 -11.28 -16.09
C TYR A 166 -3.89 -11.94 -17.10
N HIS A 167 -4.07 -11.34 -18.28
CA HIS A 167 -4.93 -11.92 -19.33
C HIS A 167 -4.31 -13.13 -20.04
N HIS A 168 -2.98 -13.16 -20.18
CA HIS A 168 -2.29 -14.37 -20.63
C HIS A 168 -2.41 -15.51 -19.62
N LEU A 169 -2.27 -15.22 -18.32
CA LEU A 169 -2.50 -16.16 -17.24
C LEU A 169 -3.93 -16.70 -17.28
N LYS A 170 -4.95 -15.83 -17.43
CA LYS A 170 -6.35 -16.23 -17.59
C LYS A 170 -6.52 -17.27 -18.70
N SER A 171 -5.88 -17.04 -19.85
CA SER A 171 -5.96 -17.92 -21.02
C SER A 171 -5.25 -19.26 -20.78
N ILE A 172 -4.11 -19.25 -20.08
CA ILE A 172 -3.39 -20.48 -19.69
C ILE A 172 -4.23 -21.28 -18.70
N ILE A 173 -4.79 -20.64 -17.68
CA ILE A 173 -5.67 -21.27 -16.69
C ILE A 173 -6.91 -21.85 -17.37
N LYS A 174 -7.58 -21.08 -18.23
CA LYS A 174 -8.74 -21.55 -19.00
C LYS A 174 -8.44 -22.82 -19.78
N LYS A 175 -7.29 -22.86 -20.45
CA LYS A 175 -6.89 -24.01 -21.27
C LYS A 175 -6.58 -25.24 -20.42
N LYS A 176 -5.99 -25.06 -19.24
CA LYS A 176 -5.51 -26.16 -18.39
C LYS A 176 -6.57 -26.68 -17.40
N TYR A 177 -7.37 -25.80 -16.81
CA TYR A 177 -8.31 -26.12 -15.73
C TYR A 177 -9.78 -25.81 -16.09
N GLY A 178 -10.05 -25.31 -17.30
CA GLY A 178 -11.40 -24.99 -17.75
C GLY A 178 -11.84 -23.57 -17.44
N GLN A 179 -13.04 -23.21 -17.94
CA GLN A 179 -13.59 -21.86 -17.85
C GLN A 179 -13.83 -21.40 -16.40
N ASP A 180 -14.31 -22.30 -15.54
CA ASP A 180 -14.69 -21.97 -14.16
C ASP A 180 -13.47 -21.60 -13.29
N ALA A 181 -12.29 -22.14 -13.61
CA ALA A 181 -11.04 -21.78 -12.97
C ALA A 181 -10.59 -20.33 -13.27
N THR A 182 -11.25 -19.64 -14.19
CA THR A 182 -11.00 -18.21 -14.48
C THR A 182 -11.90 -17.25 -13.71
N ASN A 183 -12.75 -17.76 -12.82
CA ASN A 183 -13.40 -16.95 -11.82
C ASN A 183 -12.36 -16.35 -10.86
N VAL A 184 -12.72 -15.22 -10.25
CA VAL A 184 -11.81 -14.43 -9.44
C VAL A 184 -12.28 -14.38 -7.98
N GLY A 185 -11.32 -14.38 -7.05
CA GLY A 185 -11.59 -14.17 -5.63
C GLY A 185 -11.81 -12.70 -5.25
N ASP A 186 -11.80 -12.42 -3.95
CA ASP A 186 -12.05 -11.09 -3.38
C ASP A 186 -11.10 -10.02 -3.94
N GLU A 187 -9.84 -10.38 -4.17
CA GLU A 187 -8.80 -9.46 -4.65
C GLU A 187 -8.60 -9.50 -6.18
N GLY A 188 -9.45 -10.22 -6.91
CA GLY A 188 -9.41 -10.31 -8.37
C GLY A 188 -8.42 -11.33 -8.95
N GLY A 189 -7.60 -11.98 -8.11
CA GLY A 189 -6.76 -13.12 -8.50
C GLY A 189 -7.58 -14.37 -8.84
N PHE A 190 -7.02 -15.25 -9.69
CA PHE A 190 -7.65 -16.53 -10.04
C PHE A 190 -7.49 -17.55 -8.92
N ALA A 191 -8.41 -18.51 -8.82
CA ALA A 191 -8.31 -19.63 -7.87
C ALA A 191 -8.37 -20.99 -8.59
N PRO A 192 -7.42 -21.30 -9.49
CA PRO A 192 -7.34 -22.62 -10.11
C PRO A 192 -7.11 -23.71 -9.06
N ASN A 193 -7.55 -24.94 -9.35
CA ASN A 193 -7.38 -26.08 -8.45
C ASN A 193 -5.95 -26.63 -8.50
N ILE A 194 -5.01 -25.83 -8.03
CA ILE A 194 -3.58 -26.16 -7.92
C ILE A 194 -3.33 -26.90 -6.61
N GLN A 195 -2.48 -27.92 -6.67
CA GLN A 195 -2.11 -28.74 -5.50
C GLN A 195 -0.76 -28.33 -4.91
N GLU A 196 0.17 -27.90 -5.75
CA GLU A 196 1.53 -27.57 -5.34
C GLU A 196 1.90 -26.12 -5.69
N ASN A 197 2.57 -25.42 -4.76
CA ASN A 197 3.02 -24.04 -4.97
C ASN A 197 3.89 -23.88 -6.23
N LYS A 198 4.69 -24.91 -6.56
CA LYS A 198 5.52 -24.95 -7.77
C LYS A 198 4.68 -24.80 -9.03
N GLU A 199 3.51 -25.42 -9.09
CA GLU A 199 2.63 -25.32 -10.25
C GLU A 199 2.08 -23.90 -10.42
N GLY A 200 1.76 -23.20 -9.33
CA GLY A 200 1.42 -21.77 -9.35
C GLY A 200 2.55 -20.91 -9.94
N LEU A 201 3.79 -21.15 -9.50
CA LEU A 201 4.97 -20.46 -10.03
C LEU A 201 5.20 -20.73 -11.52
N GLU A 202 5.03 -21.98 -11.97
CA GLU A 202 5.21 -22.34 -13.38
C GLU A 202 4.13 -21.72 -14.28
N LEU A 203 2.89 -21.60 -13.81
CA LEU A 203 1.84 -20.85 -14.53
C LEU A 203 2.21 -19.37 -14.71
N LEU A 204 2.77 -18.75 -13.66
CA LEU A 204 3.23 -17.36 -13.72
C LEU A 204 4.40 -17.17 -14.66
N LYS A 205 5.42 -18.04 -14.58
CA LYS A 205 6.56 -18.02 -15.51
C LYS A 205 6.09 -18.16 -16.97
N ALA A 206 5.17 -19.08 -17.23
CA ALA A 206 4.60 -19.26 -18.56
C ALA A 206 3.80 -18.04 -19.03
N ALA A 207 3.02 -17.41 -18.16
CA ALA A 207 2.28 -16.18 -18.48
C ALA A 207 3.21 -14.99 -18.77
N ILE A 208 4.25 -14.79 -17.94
CA ILE A 208 5.26 -13.74 -18.11
C ILE A 208 6.03 -13.93 -19.42
N ALA A 209 6.47 -15.16 -19.70
CA ALA A 209 7.18 -15.48 -20.93
C ALA A 209 6.28 -15.25 -22.17
N LYS A 210 5.01 -15.68 -22.10
CA LYS A 210 4.04 -15.49 -23.18
C LYS A 210 3.72 -14.01 -23.44
N ALA A 211 3.73 -13.18 -22.40
CA ALA A 211 3.56 -11.74 -22.51
C ALA A 211 4.83 -11.01 -23.02
N GLY A 212 5.97 -11.70 -23.13
CA GLY A 212 7.22 -11.10 -23.58
C GLY A 212 7.96 -10.29 -22.50
N TYR A 213 7.69 -10.53 -21.22
CA TYR A 213 8.22 -9.74 -20.09
C TYR A 213 9.19 -10.52 -19.18
N THR A 214 9.80 -11.60 -19.67
CA THR A 214 10.84 -12.33 -18.93
C THR A 214 11.98 -11.40 -18.52
N GLY A 215 12.33 -11.41 -17.23
CA GLY A 215 13.36 -10.52 -16.66
C GLY A 215 12.91 -9.08 -16.42
N LYS A 216 11.67 -8.70 -16.81
CA LYS A 216 11.06 -7.39 -16.51
C LYS A 216 9.91 -7.48 -15.50
N VAL A 217 9.32 -8.65 -15.33
CA VAL A 217 8.32 -8.95 -14.31
C VAL A 217 8.86 -10.03 -13.39
N VAL A 218 8.86 -9.75 -12.08
CA VAL A 218 9.26 -10.70 -11.03
C VAL A 218 8.03 -11.19 -10.27
N ILE A 219 8.20 -12.26 -9.48
CA ILE A 219 7.11 -12.87 -8.70
C ILE A 219 7.33 -12.53 -7.22
N GLY A 220 6.25 -12.15 -6.54
CA GLY A 220 6.19 -11.99 -5.07
C GLY A 220 5.14 -12.93 -4.49
N MET A 221 5.22 -13.26 -3.20
CA MET A 221 4.31 -14.22 -2.58
C MET A 221 3.92 -13.76 -1.18
N ASP A 222 2.65 -13.95 -0.84
CA ASP A 222 2.15 -13.83 0.55
C ASP A 222 1.83 -15.24 1.04
N VAL A 223 2.64 -15.74 1.97
CA VAL A 223 2.51 -17.10 2.49
C VAL A 223 1.40 -17.19 3.53
N ALA A 224 1.10 -16.09 4.23
CA ALA A 224 0.19 -16.07 5.38
C ALA A 224 0.46 -17.23 6.38
N ALA A 225 1.73 -17.45 6.72
CA ALA A 225 2.18 -18.65 7.47
C ALA A 225 1.46 -18.87 8.81
N SER A 226 0.91 -17.82 9.42
CA SER A 226 0.11 -17.91 10.64
C SER A 226 -1.18 -18.73 10.48
N GLU A 227 -1.78 -18.77 9.27
CA GLU A 227 -2.97 -19.57 8.97
C GLU A 227 -2.65 -21.06 8.80
N LEU A 228 -1.37 -21.41 8.66
CA LEU A 228 -0.87 -22.77 8.47
C LEU A 228 -0.37 -23.40 9.79
N TYR A 229 -0.61 -22.74 10.93
CA TYR A 229 -0.13 -23.13 12.26
C TYR A 229 -1.05 -24.15 12.96
N SER A 230 -0.45 -25.18 13.59
CA SER A 230 -1.13 -26.17 14.45
C SER A 230 -0.62 -26.04 15.89
N GLU A 231 -1.46 -25.57 16.81
CA GLU A 231 -1.15 -25.47 18.25
C GLU A 231 -0.74 -26.81 18.88
N LYS A 232 -1.11 -27.93 18.25
CA LYS A 232 -0.94 -29.28 18.78
C LYS A 232 0.47 -29.85 18.56
N ASP A 233 1.19 -29.36 17.55
CA ASP A 233 2.46 -29.94 17.08
C ASP A 233 3.69 -29.05 17.37
N GLN A 234 3.49 -27.92 18.07
CA GLN A 234 4.52 -26.99 18.58
C GLN A 234 5.69 -26.65 17.63
N THR A 235 5.37 -26.28 16.39
CA THR A 235 6.23 -25.47 15.50
C THR A 235 5.29 -24.56 14.68
N TYR A 236 5.42 -23.25 14.47
CA TYR A 236 6.24 -22.16 14.99
C TYR A 236 5.46 -21.28 15.98
N ASP A 237 6.16 -20.66 16.93
CA ASP A 237 5.64 -19.66 17.86
C ASP A 237 5.51 -18.27 17.20
N LEU A 238 4.32 -17.67 17.25
CA LEU A 238 4.07 -16.25 16.93
C LEU A 238 3.23 -15.56 18.02
N ASN A 239 3.46 -15.91 19.29
CA ASN A 239 2.92 -15.14 20.40
C ASN A 239 3.96 -14.13 20.90
N PHE A 240 4.36 -13.21 20.03
CA PHE A 240 5.21 -12.09 20.42
C PHE A 240 4.61 -10.76 20.01
N LYS A 241 4.66 -9.92 21.02
CA LYS A 241 3.73 -8.87 21.31
C LYS A 241 4.70 -7.99 22.09
N GLU A 242 5.17 -6.96 21.39
CA GLU A 242 6.15 -5.90 21.68
C GLU A 242 6.05 -4.94 20.49
N ASP A 243 6.68 -3.77 20.56
CA ASP A 243 6.67 -2.78 19.48
C ASP A 243 7.22 -3.39 18.17
N ARG A 244 6.31 -3.91 17.33
CA ARG A 244 6.58 -5.01 16.38
C ARG A 244 7.65 -4.66 15.36
N VAL A 245 7.68 -3.41 14.92
CA VAL A 245 8.65 -2.94 13.92
C VAL A 245 10.02 -2.77 14.57
N ALA A 246 10.11 -2.14 15.74
CA ALA A 246 11.37 -1.96 16.45
C ALA A 246 12.00 -3.31 16.84
N LYS A 247 11.18 -4.24 17.37
CA LYS A 247 11.62 -5.60 17.70
C LYS A 247 12.13 -6.33 16.46
N ALA A 248 11.34 -6.39 15.39
CA ALA A 248 11.70 -7.10 14.17
C ALA A 248 12.95 -6.50 13.49
N ILE A 249 13.18 -5.18 13.59
CA ILE A 249 14.45 -4.54 13.18
C ILE A 249 15.61 -5.05 14.04
N SER A 250 15.47 -5.05 15.37
CA SER A 250 16.53 -5.48 16.28
C SER A 250 16.91 -6.96 16.11
N GLU A 251 15.90 -7.81 15.90
CA GLU A 251 16.04 -9.26 15.72
C GLU A 251 16.33 -9.66 14.26
N LYS A 252 16.28 -8.70 13.31
CA LYS A 252 16.48 -8.92 11.87
C LYS A 252 15.57 -10.02 11.29
N THR A 253 14.31 -10.07 11.71
CA THR A 253 13.36 -11.12 11.29
C THR A 253 12.77 -10.90 9.89
N CYS A 254 12.76 -9.65 9.41
CA CYS A 254 12.42 -9.30 8.03
C CYS A 254 13.16 -8.03 7.58
N ASN A 255 12.86 -7.56 6.37
CA ASN A 255 13.51 -6.40 5.74
C ASN A 255 12.52 -5.50 4.98
N ALA A 256 11.22 -5.68 5.20
CA ALA A 256 10.18 -4.87 4.59
C ALA A 256 8.93 -4.82 5.47
N LEU A 257 8.27 -3.65 5.48
CA LEU A 257 6.99 -3.44 6.14
C LEU A 257 5.83 -3.53 5.13
N LEU A 258 4.84 -4.36 5.43
CA LEU A 258 3.54 -4.33 4.77
C LEU A 258 2.61 -3.37 5.52
N LEU A 259 2.44 -2.15 5.00
CA LEU A 259 1.68 -1.10 5.66
C LEU A 259 0.19 -1.19 5.37
N LYS A 260 -0.61 -1.51 6.39
CA LYS A 260 -2.08 -1.48 6.37
C LYS A 260 -2.58 -0.39 7.32
N VAL A 261 -2.98 0.75 6.78
CA VAL A 261 -3.32 1.95 7.60
C VAL A 261 -4.43 1.68 8.62
N ASN A 262 -5.41 0.85 8.28
CA ASN A 262 -6.49 0.54 9.21
C ASN A 262 -6.09 -0.44 10.33
N GLN A 263 -4.95 -1.14 10.24
CA GLN A 263 -4.43 -1.96 11.34
C GLN A 263 -3.69 -1.13 12.38
N ILE A 264 -3.01 -0.06 11.95
CA ILE A 264 -2.31 0.85 12.86
C ILE A 264 -3.25 1.91 13.41
N GLY A 265 -4.14 2.41 12.55
CA GLY A 265 -5.34 3.14 12.92
C GLY A 265 -5.25 4.66 12.87
N SER A 266 -4.08 5.25 12.60
CA SER A 266 -3.95 6.68 12.29
C SER A 266 -2.96 6.98 11.15
N VAL A 267 -3.06 8.17 10.56
CA VAL A 267 -2.13 8.61 9.50
C VAL A 267 -0.77 8.92 10.11
N THR A 268 -0.73 9.56 11.26
CA THR A 268 0.50 9.90 11.98
C THR A 268 1.30 8.66 12.37
N GLU A 269 0.67 7.68 13.04
CA GLU A 269 1.37 6.44 13.41
C GLU A 269 1.81 5.65 12.15
N SER A 270 1.06 5.73 11.04
CA SER A 270 1.48 5.14 9.76
C SER A 270 2.77 5.77 9.23
N ILE A 271 2.87 7.10 9.26
CA ILE A 271 4.07 7.84 8.84
C ILE A 271 5.26 7.48 9.74
N GLU A 272 5.04 7.37 11.04
CA GLU A 272 6.09 7.00 12.01
C GLU A 272 6.61 5.58 11.77
N ALA A 273 5.71 4.62 11.59
CA ALA A 273 6.07 3.23 11.28
C ALA A 273 6.90 3.14 9.98
N VAL A 274 6.47 3.83 8.93
CA VAL A 274 7.22 3.91 7.66
C VAL A 274 8.59 4.56 7.86
N SER A 275 8.63 5.68 8.58
CA SER A 275 9.89 6.39 8.85
C SER A 275 10.88 5.54 9.63
N MET A 276 10.39 4.78 10.62
CA MET A 276 11.19 3.82 11.38
C MET A 276 11.74 2.71 10.48
N SER A 277 10.90 2.09 9.66
CA SER A 277 11.33 1.05 8.70
C SER A 277 12.38 1.59 7.73
N LYS A 278 12.17 2.78 7.15
CA LYS A 278 13.12 3.37 6.20
C LYS A 278 14.46 3.71 6.81
N ARG A 279 14.50 4.24 8.04
CA ARG A 279 15.75 4.48 8.80
C ARG A 279 16.51 3.18 9.10
N ALA A 280 15.80 2.04 9.15
CA ALA A 280 16.42 0.73 9.28
C ALA A 280 16.82 0.09 7.94
N GLY A 281 16.69 0.81 6.82
CA GLY A 281 16.96 0.30 5.47
C GLY A 281 15.94 -0.73 4.98
N TRP A 282 14.73 -0.74 5.55
CA TRP A 282 13.66 -1.65 5.13
C TRP A 282 12.86 -1.07 3.98
N GLY A 283 12.37 -1.97 3.11
CA GLY A 283 11.36 -1.61 2.12
C GLY A 283 9.98 -1.36 2.75
N VAL A 284 9.10 -0.68 2.03
CA VAL A 284 7.71 -0.47 2.47
C VAL A 284 6.76 -0.73 1.31
N MET A 285 5.78 -1.60 1.56
CA MET A 285 4.69 -1.90 0.65
C MET A 285 3.36 -1.45 1.26
N ALA A 286 2.74 -0.41 0.69
CA ALA A 286 1.37 -0.05 1.03
C ALA A 286 0.42 -1.17 0.59
N SER A 287 -0.54 -1.54 1.44
CA SER A 287 -1.39 -2.69 1.21
C SER A 287 -2.87 -2.35 1.38
N HIS A 288 -3.68 -2.86 0.45
CA HIS A 288 -5.13 -2.90 0.57
C HIS A 288 -5.61 -3.88 1.65
N ARG A 289 -6.94 -4.06 1.72
CA ARG A 289 -7.60 -5.13 2.47
C ARG A 289 -8.40 -6.02 1.51
N SER A 290 -8.67 -7.25 1.92
CA SER A 290 -9.48 -8.21 1.15
C SER A 290 -10.89 -7.69 0.90
N GLY A 291 -11.56 -7.11 1.91
CA GLY A 291 -12.76 -6.31 1.70
C GLY A 291 -12.42 -4.84 1.47
N GLU A 292 -12.60 -4.37 0.23
CA GLU A 292 -12.30 -2.99 -0.14
C GLU A 292 -13.50 -2.21 -0.71
N THR A 293 -13.28 -0.91 -0.84
CA THR A 293 -14.18 0.16 -1.26
C THR A 293 -13.63 0.86 -2.50
N GLU A 294 -14.38 1.77 -3.10
CA GLU A 294 -13.88 2.63 -4.17
C GLU A 294 -12.89 3.72 -3.69
N ASP A 295 -12.64 3.85 -2.39
CA ASP A 295 -11.75 4.87 -1.85
C ASP A 295 -10.31 4.67 -2.35
N THR A 296 -9.62 5.74 -2.70
CA THR A 296 -8.28 5.70 -3.29
C THR A 296 -7.19 6.20 -2.34
N PHE A 297 -7.47 6.36 -1.04
CA PHE A 297 -6.51 6.93 -0.08
C PHE A 297 -5.15 6.25 -0.10
N ILE A 298 -5.10 4.91 -0.16
CA ILE A 298 -3.83 4.17 -0.15
C ILE A 298 -2.98 4.41 -1.41
N ALA A 299 -3.59 4.86 -2.52
CA ALA A 299 -2.84 5.27 -3.70
C ALA A 299 -2.04 6.55 -3.42
N ASP A 300 -2.70 7.60 -2.94
CA ASP A 300 -2.04 8.85 -2.56
C ASP A 300 -1.05 8.64 -1.41
N LEU A 301 -1.37 7.78 -0.45
CA LEU A 301 -0.47 7.38 0.63
C LEU A 301 0.79 6.70 0.10
N SER A 302 0.63 5.73 -0.81
CA SER A 302 1.77 5.01 -1.38
C SER A 302 2.74 5.95 -2.11
N VAL A 303 2.23 6.97 -2.78
CA VAL A 303 3.04 8.00 -3.45
C VAL A 303 3.66 8.96 -2.44
N GLY A 304 2.87 9.49 -1.51
CA GLY A 304 3.34 10.46 -0.53
C GLY A 304 4.38 9.90 0.45
N LEU A 305 4.33 8.60 0.71
CA LEU A 305 5.30 7.89 1.54
C LEU A 305 6.45 7.25 0.74
N ALA A 306 6.35 7.18 -0.59
CA ALA A 306 7.41 6.64 -1.44
C ALA A 306 8.52 7.69 -1.63
N THR A 307 9.68 7.41 -1.03
CA THR A 307 10.89 8.23 -1.12
C THR A 307 12.11 7.32 -1.06
N PRO A 308 13.13 7.57 -1.90
CA PRO A 308 14.45 7.01 -1.68
C PRO A 308 15.02 7.65 -0.41
N SER A 309 15.45 6.84 0.57
CA SER A 309 16.21 7.43 1.68
C SER A 309 17.64 7.76 1.21
N ALA A 310 18.31 8.78 1.77
CA ALA A 310 19.71 9.06 1.42
C ALA A 310 20.63 7.85 1.74
N GLU A 311 20.27 7.07 2.76
CA GLU A 311 20.92 5.79 3.10
C GLU A 311 20.61 4.69 2.07
N THR A 312 19.42 4.72 1.43
CA THR A 312 19.06 3.84 0.31
C THR A 312 20.01 4.04 -0.87
N GLU A 313 20.34 5.28 -1.21
CA GLU A 313 21.27 5.57 -2.32
C GLU A 313 22.68 5.04 -2.02
N LEU A 314 23.16 5.21 -0.79
CA LEU A 314 24.46 4.69 -0.35
C LEU A 314 24.49 3.16 -0.27
N GLN A 315 23.41 2.52 0.21
CA GLN A 315 23.27 1.06 0.28
C GLN A 315 23.12 0.43 -1.10
N ILE A 316 22.38 1.05 -2.03
CA ILE A 316 22.32 0.64 -3.43
C ILE A 316 23.73 0.68 -4.02
N LEU A 317 24.47 1.79 -3.84
CA LEU A 317 25.87 1.90 -4.30
C LEU A 317 26.79 0.83 -3.69
N THR A 318 26.60 0.49 -2.42
CA THR A 318 27.41 -0.50 -1.71
C THR A 318 27.08 -1.94 -2.15
N LEU A 319 25.79 -2.25 -2.39
CA LEU A 319 25.36 -3.52 -2.98
C LEU A 319 25.91 -3.70 -4.41
N PHE A 320 25.98 -2.60 -5.18
CA PHE A 320 26.56 -2.58 -6.52
C PHE A 320 28.02 -3.04 -6.52
N THR A 321 28.80 -2.64 -5.52
CA THR A 321 30.20 -3.06 -5.38
C THR A 321 30.38 -4.48 -4.85
N ALA A 322 29.43 -5.01 -4.07
CA ALA A 322 29.61 -6.25 -3.33
C ALA A 322 29.11 -7.52 -4.05
N LEU A 323 28.00 -7.45 -4.81
CA LEU A 323 27.28 -8.67 -5.22
C LEU A 323 27.40 -9.03 -6.70
N GLY A 324 27.84 -8.15 -7.59
CA GLY A 324 28.08 -8.46 -9.01
C GLY A 324 26.85 -8.91 -9.83
N ASP A 325 25.72 -9.18 -9.18
CA ASP A 325 24.56 -9.88 -9.74
C ASP A 325 23.36 -8.93 -9.93
N THR A 326 23.07 -8.61 -11.18
CA THR A 326 22.08 -7.59 -11.57
C THR A 326 20.63 -7.87 -11.15
N MET A 327 20.26 -9.11 -10.84
CA MET A 327 18.87 -9.50 -10.55
C MET A 327 18.48 -9.24 -9.08
N VAL A 328 19.37 -9.54 -8.13
CA VAL A 328 19.15 -9.27 -6.69
C VAL A 328 19.09 -7.76 -6.43
N ILE A 329 19.93 -7.00 -7.14
CA ILE A 329 20.03 -5.54 -7.03
C ILE A 329 18.73 -4.84 -7.46
N SER A 330 18.04 -5.33 -8.50
CA SER A 330 16.79 -4.74 -8.99
C SER A 330 15.62 -4.91 -8.01
N PHE A 331 15.60 -6.01 -7.24
CA PHE A 331 14.55 -6.28 -6.26
C PHE A 331 14.74 -5.44 -4.99
N SER A 332 15.98 -5.35 -4.48
CA SER A 332 16.32 -4.49 -3.34
C SER A 332 16.11 -2.99 -3.63
N ALA A 333 16.45 -2.51 -4.84
CA ALA A 333 16.17 -1.13 -5.22
C ALA A 333 14.65 -0.82 -5.29
N CYS A 334 13.85 -1.77 -5.81
CA CYS A 334 12.38 -1.63 -5.82
C CYS A 334 11.77 -1.67 -4.42
N LEU A 335 12.35 -2.41 -3.47
CA LEU A 335 11.91 -2.42 -2.07
C LEU A 335 12.07 -1.05 -1.42
N LEU A 336 13.14 -0.35 -1.76
CA LEU A 336 13.52 0.91 -1.11
C LEU A 336 12.86 2.16 -1.75
N GLN A 337 12.37 2.06 -2.99
CA GLN A 337 11.76 3.18 -3.73
C GLN A 337 10.25 3.36 -3.49
N GLY A 338 9.56 2.30 -3.04
CA GLY A 338 8.13 2.31 -2.71
C GLY A 338 7.33 1.27 -3.52
N GLN A 339 6.42 0.56 -2.84
CA GLN A 339 5.60 -0.49 -3.46
C GLN A 339 4.13 -0.38 -3.03
N ILE A 340 3.22 -0.86 -3.87
CA ILE A 340 1.81 -0.97 -3.52
C ILE A 340 1.24 -2.32 -3.94
N LYS A 341 0.60 -3.03 -3.02
CA LYS A 341 -0.23 -4.20 -3.26
C LYS A 341 -1.69 -3.80 -3.08
N THR A 342 -2.41 -3.68 -4.20
CA THR A 342 -3.84 -3.32 -4.17
C THR A 342 -4.70 -4.24 -5.03
N GLY A 343 -4.29 -5.51 -5.17
CA GLY A 343 -5.04 -6.58 -5.82
C GLY A 343 -4.71 -6.77 -7.30
N ALA A 344 -5.45 -7.63 -7.98
CA ALA A 344 -5.31 -7.86 -9.42
C ALA A 344 -5.65 -6.58 -10.22
N PRO A 345 -5.24 -6.50 -11.50
CA PRO A 345 -5.82 -5.53 -12.44
C PRO A 345 -7.24 -5.96 -12.87
N CYS A 346 -8.08 -6.27 -11.89
CA CYS A 346 -9.46 -6.72 -12.03
C CYS A 346 -10.25 -6.26 -10.78
N ARG A 347 -11.56 -6.06 -10.95
CA ARG A 347 -12.49 -5.50 -9.94
C ARG A 347 -12.22 -4.02 -9.62
N SER A 348 -13.28 -3.22 -9.61
CA SER A 348 -13.16 -1.75 -9.63
C SER A 348 -12.61 -1.16 -8.33
N GLU A 349 -12.84 -1.81 -7.20
CA GLU A 349 -12.25 -1.44 -5.92
C GLU A 349 -10.72 -1.60 -5.92
N ARG A 350 -10.15 -2.41 -6.82
CA ARG A 350 -8.70 -2.53 -7.03
C ARG A 350 -8.21 -1.48 -8.03
N LEU A 351 -8.89 -1.45 -9.18
CA LEU A 351 -8.57 -0.55 -10.29
C LEU A 351 -8.67 0.93 -9.90
N ALA A 352 -9.55 1.30 -8.97
CA ALA A 352 -9.66 2.68 -8.49
C ALA A 352 -8.31 3.24 -8.00
N LYS A 353 -7.52 2.43 -7.29
CA LYS A 353 -6.21 2.84 -6.76
C LYS A 353 -5.19 2.96 -7.87
N TYR A 354 -5.10 1.94 -8.74
CA TYR A 354 -4.20 1.97 -9.89
C TYR A 354 -4.50 3.15 -10.83
N ASN A 355 -5.78 3.46 -11.04
CA ASN A 355 -6.21 4.60 -11.85
C ASN A 355 -5.87 5.93 -11.17
N GLN A 356 -6.01 6.03 -9.84
CA GLN A 356 -5.58 7.21 -9.08
C GLN A 356 -4.08 7.46 -9.24
N ILE A 357 -3.24 6.43 -9.09
CA ILE A 357 -1.78 6.56 -9.28
C ILE A 357 -1.45 6.98 -10.73
N SER A 358 -2.17 6.44 -11.72
CA SER A 358 -2.02 6.85 -13.12
C SER A 358 -2.43 8.31 -13.35
N GLY A 359 -3.44 8.79 -12.63
CA GLY A 359 -3.84 10.20 -12.62
C GLY A 359 -2.78 11.10 -12.00
N VAL A 360 -2.19 10.69 -10.86
CA VAL A 360 -1.07 11.38 -10.23
C VAL A 360 0.12 11.48 -11.19
N PHE A 361 0.50 10.38 -11.84
CA PHE A 361 1.55 10.35 -12.86
C PHE A 361 1.30 11.38 -13.97
N SER A 362 0.08 11.41 -14.52
CA SER A 362 -0.29 12.33 -15.61
C SER A 362 -0.22 13.79 -15.16
N PHE A 363 -0.67 14.08 -13.93
CA PHE A 363 -0.59 15.42 -13.35
C PHE A 363 0.86 15.88 -13.13
N LEU A 364 1.71 15.01 -12.59
CA LEU A 364 3.12 15.33 -12.33
C LEU A 364 3.89 15.55 -13.63
N LEU A 365 3.69 14.71 -14.66
CA LEU A 365 4.27 14.94 -15.99
C LEU A 365 3.85 16.29 -16.58
N ASN A 366 2.57 16.63 -16.51
CA ASN A 366 2.09 17.92 -17.03
C ASN A 366 2.67 19.11 -16.27
N LYS A 367 2.88 19.00 -14.96
CA LYS A 367 3.60 20.03 -14.18
C LYS A 367 5.05 20.14 -14.63
N THR A 368 5.78 19.04 -14.73
CA THR A 368 7.20 19.07 -15.16
C THR A 368 7.33 19.65 -16.57
N VAL A 369 6.46 19.28 -17.51
CA VAL A 369 6.44 19.83 -18.88
C VAL A 369 6.04 21.31 -18.88
N SER A 370 5.06 21.73 -18.09
CA SER A 370 4.65 23.14 -17.96
C SER A 370 5.77 24.00 -17.33
N THR A 371 6.47 23.49 -16.32
CA THR A 371 7.63 24.15 -15.71
C THR A 371 8.81 24.20 -16.69
N LEU A 372 9.06 23.16 -17.49
CA LEU A 372 10.07 23.16 -18.57
C LEU A 372 9.74 24.16 -19.69
N LEU A 373 8.47 24.28 -20.05
CA LEU A 373 8.01 25.29 -21.02
C LEU A 373 8.09 26.71 -20.44
N ALA A 374 7.76 26.89 -19.16
CA ALA A 374 7.87 28.18 -18.46
C ALA A 374 9.34 28.59 -18.17
N SER A 375 10.24 27.63 -17.95
CA SER A 375 11.67 27.86 -17.71
C SER A 375 12.52 27.94 -18.99
N SER A 376 11.91 27.78 -20.17
CA SER A 376 12.57 28.08 -21.45
C SER A 376 12.76 29.58 -21.72
N ALA A 377 12.34 30.44 -20.79
CA ALA A 377 12.77 31.83 -20.68
C ALA A 377 13.66 31.99 -19.43
N ASN A 378 14.98 32.05 -19.65
CA ASN A 378 16.04 32.31 -18.67
C ASN A 378 16.37 31.15 -17.71
N TYR A 379 17.38 30.36 -18.12
CA TYR A 379 18.28 29.67 -17.21
C TYR A 379 18.84 30.67 -16.19
N LEU A 380 18.48 30.53 -14.93
CA LEU A 380 19.30 30.74 -13.73
C LEU A 380 18.49 30.29 -12.52
N CYS A 381 19.13 29.53 -11.64
CA CYS A 381 18.60 28.92 -10.43
C CYS A 381 17.68 29.86 -9.63
N SER A 382 16.41 29.50 -9.46
CA SER A 382 15.55 30.09 -8.43
C SER A 382 15.00 28.99 -7.54
N GLU A 383 15.19 29.17 -6.23
CA GLU A 383 14.52 28.45 -5.17
C GLU A 383 13.01 28.57 -5.36
N ASP A 384 12.40 27.55 -5.92
CA ASP A 384 10.95 27.42 -5.87
C ASP A 384 10.57 26.02 -5.44
N ASN A 385 9.61 25.96 -4.51
CA ASN A 385 9.30 24.83 -3.63
C ASN A 385 8.54 23.70 -4.36
N THR A 386 8.91 23.40 -5.60
CA THR A 386 8.28 22.39 -6.44
C THR A 386 8.97 21.05 -6.26
N THR A 387 8.22 20.10 -5.71
CA THR A 387 8.58 18.68 -5.56
C THR A 387 9.13 18.10 -6.86
N ASN A 388 10.41 17.71 -6.85
CA ASN A 388 11.05 17.01 -7.96
C ASN A 388 10.53 15.56 -7.98
N LEU A 389 9.95 15.13 -9.10
CA LEU A 389 9.62 13.73 -9.35
C LEU A 389 10.89 13.08 -9.90
N VAL A 390 11.47 12.14 -9.16
CA VAL A 390 12.63 11.38 -9.64
C VAL A 390 12.13 10.04 -10.17
N TYR A 391 12.38 9.78 -11.44
CA TYR A 391 12.15 8.47 -12.04
C TYR A 391 13.46 7.68 -12.04
N ALA A 392 13.50 6.53 -11.37
CA ALA A 392 14.65 5.63 -11.47
C ALA A 392 14.63 4.97 -12.85
N GLN A 393 15.49 5.44 -13.76
CA GLN A 393 15.62 4.86 -15.10
C GLN A 393 16.93 4.06 -15.20
N ARG A 394 16.81 2.81 -15.64
CA ARG A 394 17.96 1.96 -15.99
C ARG A 394 18.42 2.32 -17.39
N ILE A 395 19.52 3.06 -17.53
CA ILE A 395 20.06 3.47 -18.84
C ILE A 395 20.93 2.36 -19.45
N THR A 396 21.62 1.58 -18.61
CA THR A 396 22.43 0.42 -19.05
C THR A 396 22.37 -0.71 -18.03
N PRO A 397 22.92 -1.91 -18.32
CA PRO A 397 22.97 -3.00 -17.36
C PRO A 397 23.66 -2.65 -16.03
N ARG A 398 24.49 -1.59 -15.98
CA ARG A 398 25.36 -1.24 -14.84
C ARG A 398 25.25 0.21 -14.36
N THR A 399 24.32 1.02 -14.87
CA THR A 399 24.26 2.45 -14.51
C THR A 399 22.81 2.92 -14.39
N TRP A 400 22.49 3.49 -13.23
CA TRP A 400 21.31 4.33 -13.01
C TRP A 400 21.75 5.78 -13.11
N VAL A 401 20.96 6.60 -13.79
CA VAL A 401 21.12 8.06 -13.78
C VAL A 401 19.85 8.63 -13.17
N LEU A 402 20.03 9.44 -12.11
CA LEU A 402 18.99 10.27 -11.52
C LEU A 402 18.79 11.45 -12.48
N HIS A 403 17.59 11.59 -13.04
CA HIS A 403 17.18 12.76 -13.81
C HIS A 403 16.22 13.61 -13.00
#